data_AF-A0A9X4C2Z8-F1
#
_entry.id   AF-A0A9X4C2Z8-F1
#
_cell.length_a   1.000
_cell.length_b   1.000
_cell.length_c   1.000
_cell.angle_alpha   90.00
_cell.angle_beta   90.00
_cell.angle_gamma   90.00
#
_symmetry.space_group_name_H-M   'P 1'
#
loop_
_entity.id
_entity.type
_entity.pdbx_description
1 polymer ?
#
loop_
_entity_poly.entity_id
_entity_poly.type
_entity_poly.pdbx_seq_one_letter_code
_entity_poly.pdbx_strand_id
1 'polypeptide(L)'
;MLPVNKLVLKRQRCEQVNQAIQIIAAHGRRFFYSASKQTYASMEVDERGRVWYIDYATHKRIYTHPTLWNKWRGFSSGGTLRNVVEGFRDFILTGKPLDPFYLGPERFNGENIWGYPEDEMQKVREQAGALPVFRQAEEAA
;
A
#
# COMPACT_ATOMS: atom_id res chain seq x y z
N MET A 1 -12.36 -24.63 -13.47
CA MET A 1 -11.79 -24.41 -12.12
C MET A 1 -12.02 -22.96 -11.71
N LEU A 2 -12.53 -22.74 -10.49
CA LEU A 2 -13.65 -21.82 -10.23
C LEU A 2 -13.28 -20.36 -9.83
N PRO A 3 -14.09 -19.35 -10.23
CA PRO A 3 -13.90 -17.93 -9.90
C PRO A 3 -13.91 -17.59 -8.39
N VAL A 4 -14.54 -18.43 -7.57
CA VAL A 4 -14.60 -18.27 -6.10
C VAL A 4 -13.21 -18.29 -5.47
N ASN A 5 -12.32 -19.17 -5.94
CA ASN A 5 -10.95 -19.25 -5.42
C ASN A 5 -10.17 -17.96 -5.71
N LYS A 6 -10.35 -17.37 -6.90
CA LYS A 6 -9.69 -16.10 -7.26
C LYS A 6 -10.13 -14.93 -6.38
N LEU A 7 -11.42 -14.84 -6.04
CA LEU A 7 -11.92 -13.76 -5.17
C LEU A 7 -11.38 -13.88 -3.73
N VAL A 8 -11.39 -15.10 -3.19
CA VAL A 8 -10.82 -15.39 -1.86
C VAL A 8 -9.34 -15.00 -1.80
N LEU A 9 -8.55 -15.41 -2.79
CA LEU A 9 -7.12 -15.05 -2.87
C LEU A 9 -6.88 -13.55 -2.99
N LYS A 10 -7.75 -12.81 -3.69
CA LYS A 10 -7.67 -11.33 -3.74
C LYS A 10 -7.93 -10.71 -2.36
N ARG A 11 -8.94 -11.20 -1.63
CA ARG A 11 -9.27 -10.70 -0.29
C ARG A 11 -8.15 -10.99 0.72
N GLN A 12 -7.58 -12.19 0.69
CA GLN A 12 -6.41 -12.53 1.53
C GLN A 12 -5.22 -11.60 1.26
N ARG A 13 -4.89 -11.33 -0.01
CA ARG A 13 -3.84 -10.36 -0.36
C ARG A 13 -4.19 -8.93 0.06
N CYS A 14 -5.48 -8.58 0.05
CA CYS A 14 -5.95 -7.29 0.51
C CYS A 14 -5.73 -7.12 2.02
N GLU A 15 -5.92 -8.18 2.81
CA GLU A 15 -5.61 -8.17 4.25
C GLU A 15 -4.11 -7.95 4.50
N GLN A 16 -3.24 -8.63 3.74
CA GLN A 16 -1.78 -8.43 3.81
C GLN A 16 -1.37 -6.99 3.46
N VAL A 17 -1.99 -6.41 2.43
CA VAL A 17 -1.80 -4.99 2.08
C VAL A 17 -2.25 -4.08 3.23
N ASN A 18 -3.40 -4.36 3.84
CA ASN A 18 -3.89 -3.56 4.95
C ASN A 18 -2.95 -3.64 6.16
N GLN A 19 -2.31 -4.78 6.43
CA GLN A 19 -1.25 -4.88 7.43
C GLN A 19 -0.06 -3.98 7.10
N ALA A 20 0.41 -3.96 5.85
CA ALA A 20 1.49 -3.07 5.42
C ALA A 20 1.12 -1.58 5.60
N ILE A 21 -0.11 -1.21 5.26
CA ILE A 21 -0.63 0.15 5.47
C ILE A 21 -0.58 0.53 6.95
N GLN A 22 -0.99 -0.36 7.85
CA GLN A 22 -0.96 -0.12 9.30
C GLN A 22 0.46 0.11 9.82
N ILE A 23 1.43 -0.68 9.35
CA ILE A 23 2.85 -0.52 9.72
C ILE A 23 3.36 0.85 9.25
N ILE A 24 3.16 1.20 7.98
CA ILE A 24 3.60 2.50 7.44
C ILE A 24 2.97 3.67 8.22
N ALA A 25 1.71 3.52 8.64
CA ALA A 25 0.95 4.49 9.41
C ALA A 25 1.36 4.60 10.88
N ALA A 26 1.99 3.58 11.44
CA ALA A 26 2.48 3.58 12.82
C ALA A 26 3.82 4.32 12.97
N HIS A 27 4.54 4.54 11.87
CA HIS A 27 5.92 5.00 11.88
C HIS A 27 6.13 6.36 11.21
N GLY A 28 7.22 7.02 11.59
CA GLY A 28 7.71 8.26 10.99
C GLY A 28 6.62 9.34 10.90
N ARG A 29 6.31 9.79 9.69
CA ARG A 29 5.29 10.84 9.45
C ARG A 29 3.85 10.30 9.46
N ARG A 30 3.66 9.01 9.77
CA ARG A 30 2.37 8.34 9.91
C ARG A 30 1.52 8.45 8.64
N PHE A 31 2.15 8.25 7.48
CA PHE A 31 1.42 8.20 6.22
C PHE A 31 0.33 7.14 6.26
N PHE A 32 -0.79 7.40 5.59
CA PHE A 32 -2.01 6.59 5.67
C PHE A 32 -2.75 6.63 7.02
N TYR A 33 -2.45 7.60 7.90
CA TYR A 33 -3.21 7.80 9.13
C TYR A 33 -3.58 9.28 9.36
N SER A 34 -4.79 9.49 9.88
CA SER A 34 -5.29 10.79 10.30
C SER A 34 -5.35 10.85 11.82
N ALA A 35 -4.51 11.68 12.43
CA ALA A 35 -4.53 11.90 13.88
C ALA A 35 -5.81 12.62 14.34
N SER A 36 -6.35 13.55 13.54
CA SER A 36 -7.56 14.27 13.90
C SER A 36 -8.81 13.40 13.87
N LYS A 37 -8.85 12.42 12.97
CA LYS A 37 -10.00 11.52 12.81
C LYS A 37 -9.79 10.14 13.44
N GLN A 38 -8.57 9.84 13.90
CA GLN A 38 -8.19 8.53 14.43
C GLN A 38 -8.47 7.38 13.45
N THR A 39 -8.24 7.61 12.16
CA THR A 39 -8.54 6.65 11.10
C THR A 39 -7.34 6.33 10.25
N TYR A 40 -7.27 5.08 9.80
CA TYR A 40 -6.29 4.57 8.86
C TYR A 40 -6.88 4.51 7.45
N ALA A 41 -6.01 4.52 6.46
CA ALA A 41 -6.39 4.15 5.12
C ALA A 41 -6.58 2.63 5.05
N SER A 42 -7.34 2.18 4.07
CA SER A 42 -7.48 0.76 3.81
C SER A 42 -7.70 0.49 2.33
N MET A 43 -7.50 -0.76 1.95
CA MET A 43 -7.85 -1.31 0.66
C MET A 43 -9.00 -2.30 0.84
N GLU A 44 -9.86 -2.38 -0.16
CA GLU A 44 -11.01 -3.29 -0.19
C GLU A 44 -11.10 -4.00 -1.54
N VAL A 45 -11.63 -5.24 -1.52
CA VAL A 45 -11.99 -5.98 -2.73
C VAL A 45 -13.49 -6.22 -2.76
N ASP A 46 -14.17 -5.63 -3.74
CA ASP A 46 -15.62 -5.81 -3.89
C ASP A 46 -15.99 -7.21 -4.41
N GLU A 47 -17.30 -7.50 -4.47
CA GLU A 47 -17.84 -8.78 -4.93
C GLU A 47 -17.45 -9.13 -6.38
N ARG A 48 -17.16 -8.11 -7.20
CA ARG A 48 -16.68 -8.26 -8.58
C ARG A 48 -15.16 -8.42 -8.66
N GLY A 49 -14.47 -8.43 -7.51
CA GLY A 49 -13.02 -8.52 -7.44
C GLY A 49 -12.30 -7.26 -7.89
N ARG A 50 -12.97 -6.09 -7.90
CA ARG A 50 -12.34 -4.78 -8.11
C ARG A 50 -11.77 -4.28 -6.80
N VAL A 51 -10.71 -3.49 -6.92
CA VAL A 51 -9.92 -3.01 -5.79
C VAL A 51 -10.21 -1.53 -5.60
N TRP A 52 -10.43 -1.16 -4.34
CA TRP A 52 -10.77 0.19 -3.92
C TRP A 52 -9.84 0.61 -2.79
N TYR A 53 -9.55 1.90 -2.71
CA TYR A 53 -8.78 2.51 -1.63
C TYR A 53 -9.69 3.44 -0.83
N ILE A 54 -9.69 3.33 0.49
CA ILE A 54 -10.39 4.21 1.41
C ILE A 54 -9.38 5.19 1.98
N ASP A 55 -9.56 6.48 1.67
CA ASP A 55 -8.63 7.52 2.09
C ASP A 55 -8.75 7.84 3.58
N TYR A 56 -7.62 7.87 4.28
CA TYR A 56 -7.57 8.11 5.73
C TYR A 56 -8.03 9.49 6.17
N ALA A 57 -7.94 10.51 5.30
CA ALA A 57 -8.26 11.89 5.67
C ALA A 57 -9.64 12.30 5.16
N THR A 58 -10.05 11.87 3.96
CA THR A 58 -11.37 12.22 3.39
C THR A 58 -12.42 11.13 3.54
N HIS A 59 -12.03 9.90 3.89
CA HIS A 59 -12.88 8.70 3.93
C HIS A 59 -13.55 8.36 2.60
N LYS A 60 -13.08 8.95 1.50
CA LYS A 60 -13.62 8.68 0.19
C LYS A 60 -13.15 7.31 -0.29
N ARG A 61 -14.09 6.54 -0.85
CA ARG A 61 -13.85 5.28 -1.54
C ARG A 61 -13.42 5.54 -2.97
N ILE A 62 -12.16 5.26 -3.27
CA ILE A 62 -11.48 5.63 -4.51
C ILE A 62 -11.25 4.39 -5.34
N TYR A 63 -11.66 4.46 -6.60
CA TYR A 63 -11.44 3.39 -7.56
C TYR A 63 -9.99 3.40 -8.04
N THR A 64 -9.26 2.31 -7.85
CA THR A 64 -7.81 2.29 -8.11
C THR A 64 -7.46 1.86 -9.54
N HIS A 65 -8.40 1.30 -10.30
CA HIS A 65 -8.11 0.76 -11.62
C HIS A 65 -7.91 1.89 -12.65
N PRO A 66 -7.00 1.73 -13.62
CA PRO A 66 -6.82 2.70 -14.70
C PRO A 66 -8.14 2.99 -15.41
N THR A 67 -8.44 4.27 -15.57
CA THR A 67 -9.55 4.77 -16.38
C THR A 67 -9.02 5.91 -17.24
N LEU A 68 -9.67 6.18 -18.38
CA LEU A 68 -9.30 7.29 -19.29
C LEU A 68 -9.21 8.66 -18.57
N TRP A 69 -9.91 8.81 -17.44
CA TRP A 69 -9.99 10.03 -16.67
C TRP A 69 -9.67 9.79 -15.18
N ASN A 70 -8.70 8.92 -14.86
CA ASN A 70 -8.45 8.47 -13.49
C ASN A 70 -7.98 9.61 -12.57
N LYS A 71 -8.94 10.39 -12.05
CA LYS A 71 -8.72 11.63 -11.32
C LYS A 71 -8.47 11.41 -9.82
N TRP A 72 -8.55 10.18 -9.30
CA TRP A 72 -8.35 9.84 -7.88
C TRP A 72 -9.00 10.87 -6.93
N ARG A 73 -10.23 11.29 -7.25
CA ARG A 73 -10.90 12.39 -6.54
C ARG A 73 -11.07 12.02 -5.07
N GLY A 74 -10.50 12.83 -4.18
CA GLY A 74 -10.53 12.56 -2.74
C GLY A 74 -9.26 11.92 -2.17
N PHE A 75 -8.29 11.59 -3.01
CA PHE A 75 -6.99 11.13 -2.54
C PHE A 75 -6.26 12.29 -1.88
N SER A 76 -5.85 12.11 -0.62
CA SER A 76 -5.30 13.20 0.20
C SER A 76 -3.77 13.24 0.23
N SER A 77 -3.12 12.28 -0.43
CA SER A 77 -1.67 12.09 -0.41
C SER A 77 -1.00 12.49 -1.74
N GLY A 78 0.33 12.55 -1.74
CA GLY A 78 1.14 12.88 -2.93
C GLY A 78 1.32 11.71 -3.90
N GLY A 79 1.89 12.01 -5.08
CA GLY A 79 2.10 11.03 -6.17
C GLY A 79 2.92 9.80 -5.77
N THR A 80 3.93 9.97 -4.91
CA THR A 80 4.74 8.84 -4.43
C THR A 80 3.90 7.81 -3.68
N LEU A 81 3.02 8.26 -2.77
CA LEU A 81 2.13 7.36 -2.03
C LEU A 81 1.04 6.78 -2.94
N ARG A 82 0.58 7.55 -3.94
CA ARG A 82 -0.32 7.00 -4.95
C ARG A 82 0.31 5.81 -5.69
N ASN A 83 1.60 5.90 -6.07
CA ASN A 83 2.30 4.80 -6.73
C ASN A 83 2.38 3.55 -5.84
N VAL A 84 2.52 3.72 -4.52
CA VAL A 84 2.46 2.60 -3.55
C VAL A 84 1.08 1.95 -3.56
N VAL A 85 -0.01 2.75 -3.49
CA VAL A 85 -1.39 2.22 -3.53
C VAL A 85 -1.69 1.52 -4.86
N GLU A 86 -1.18 2.04 -5.97
CA GLU A 86 -1.28 1.39 -7.28
C GLU A 86 -0.50 0.06 -7.32
N GLY A 87 0.69 0.00 -6.73
CA GLY A 87 1.44 -1.25 -6.55
C GLY A 87 0.67 -2.26 -5.69
N PHE A 88 0.09 -1.83 -4.57
CA PHE A 88 -0.76 -2.68 -3.71
C PHE A 88 -1.96 -3.23 -4.46
N ARG A 89 -2.63 -2.42 -5.29
CA ARG A 89 -3.69 -2.89 -6.20
C ARG A 89 -3.16 -4.02 -7.10
N ASP A 90 -1.99 -3.84 -7.70
CA ASP A 90 -1.44 -4.81 -8.64
C ASP A 90 -1.06 -6.12 -7.95
N PHE A 91 -0.53 -6.06 -6.72
CA PHE A 91 -0.32 -7.25 -5.89
C PHE A 91 -1.65 -7.96 -5.58
N ILE A 92 -2.68 -7.23 -5.14
CA ILE A 92 -4.00 -7.80 -4.87
C ILE A 92 -4.58 -8.47 -6.11
N LEU A 93 -4.37 -7.92 -7.31
CA LEU A 93 -4.89 -8.50 -8.54
C LEU A 93 -4.09 -9.72 -9.00
N THR A 94 -2.76 -9.60 -9.02
CA THR A 94 -1.87 -10.53 -9.73
C THR A 94 -1.10 -11.48 -8.82
N GLY A 95 -0.77 -11.03 -7.61
CA GLY A 95 -0.03 -11.79 -6.60
C GLY A 95 1.47 -11.55 -6.74
N LYS A 96 1.88 -10.75 -7.73
CA LYS A 96 3.25 -10.33 -7.91
C LYS A 96 3.62 -9.34 -6.81
N PRO A 97 4.60 -9.66 -5.94
CA PRO A 97 5.03 -8.75 -4.88
C PRO A 97 5.64 -7.46 -5.44
N LEU A 98 5.50 -6.38 -4.69
CA LEU A 98 6.14 -5.09 -4.95
C LEU A 98 7.64 -5.19 -4.68
N ASP A 99 8.40 -4.31 -5.34
CA ASP A 99 9.80 -4.14 -4.99
C ASP A 99 9.92 -3.42 -3.61
N PRO A 100 10.80 -3.86 -2.70
CA PRO A 100 11.06 -3.17 -1.45
C PRO A 100 11.47 -1.70 -1.62
N PHE A 101 11.97 -1.31 -2.80
CA PHE A 101 12.20 0.09 -3.16
C PHE A 101 11.00 1.02 -2.91
N TYR A 102 9.78 0.50 -2.98
CA TYR A 102 8.56 1.28 -2.69
C TYR A 102 8.41 1.66 -1.19
N LEU A 103 9.18 1.05 -0.29
CA LEU A 103 9.24 1.40 1.14
C LEU A 103 10.25 2.53 1.36
N GLY A 104 9.82 3.74 1.02
CA GLY A 104 10.66 4.93 1.09
C GLY A 104 11.76 4.94 0.03
N PRO A 105 11.40 5.19 -1.25
CA PRO A 105 12.37 5.39 -2.33
C PRO A 105 13.43 6.43 -1.96
N GLU A 106 14.66 6.26 -2.41
CA GLU A 106 15.78 7.16 -2.08
C GLU A 106 15.99 8.26 -3.13
N ARG A 107 16.47 9.40 -2.66
CA ARG A 107 16.97 10.50 -3.49
C ARG A 107 18.42 10.24 -3.90
N PHE A 108 18.94 11.06 -4.83
CA PHE A 108 20.36 10.99 -5.23
C PHE A 108 21.37 11.19 -4.09
N ASN A 109 20.96 11.84 -3.00
CA ASN A 109 21.79 12.05 -1.79
C ASN A 109 21.62 10.93 -0.74
N GLY A 110 20.88 9.86 -1.03
CA GLY A 110 20.64 8.73 -0.13
C GLY A 110 19.50 8.94 0.88
N GLU A 111 18.90 10.13 0.95
CA GLU A 111 17.77 10.38 1.85
C GLU A 111 16.47 9.78 1.29
N ASN A 112 15.63 9.19 2.16
CA ASN A 112 14.33 8.69 1.73
C ASN A 112 13.39 9.85 1.34
N ILE A 113 12.70 9.70 0.20
CA ILE A 113 11.78 10.70 -0.36
C ILE A 113 10.62 11.02 0.58
N TRP A 114 10.25 10.08 1.44
CA TRP A 114 9.18 10.23 2.42
C TRP A 114 9.53 11.23 3.53
N GLY A 115 10.82 11.47 3.75
CA GLY A 115 11.34 12.31 4.82
C GLY A 115 11.09 11.71 6.20
N TYR A 116 11.09 10.37 6.30
CA TYR A 116 11.08 9.67 7.57
C TYR A 116 12.48 9.78 8.20
N PRO A 117 12.58 9.90 9.54
CA PRO A 117 13.84 9.63 10.23
C PRO A 117 14.37 8.24 9.86
N GLU A 118 15.70 8.09 9.84
CA GLU A 118 16.34 6.85 9.39
C GLU A 118 15.90 5.62 10.20
N ASP A 119 15.84 5.76 11.53
CA ASP A 119 15.41 4.69 12.43
C ASP A 119 13.94 4.28 12.22
N GLU A 120 13.06 5.25 11.96
CA GLU A 120 11.65 4.99 11.63
C GLU A 120 11.48 4.38 10.23
N MET A 121 12.29 4.81 9.26
CA MET A 121 12.30 4.22 7.91
C MET A 121 12.80 2.77 7.96
N GLN A 122 13.83 2.50 8.75
CA GLN A 122 14.35 1.16 8.95
C GLN A 122 13.29 0.22 9.53
N LYS A 123 12.57 0.65 10.58
CA LYS A 123 11.45 -0.14 11.15
C LYS A 123 10.38 -0.48 10.11
N VAL A 124 10.03 0.47 9.25
CA VAL A 124 9.07 0.22 8.16
C VAL A 124 9.62 -0.79 7.15
N ARG A 125 10.89 -0.66 6.73
CA ARG A 125 11.53 -1.58 5.79
C ARG A 125 11.57 -3.00 6.34
N GLU A 126 11.92 -3.15 7.61
CA GLU A 126 11.98 -4.44 8.29
C GLU A 126 10.58 -5.07 8.46
N GLN A 127 9.64 -4.34 9.08
CA GLN A 127 8.34 -4.90 9.42
C GLN A 127 7.43 -5.06 8.19
N ALA A 128 7.30 -4.01 7.38
CA ALA A 128 6.44 -4.08 6.19
C ALA A 128 7.09 -4.93 5.09
N GLY A 129 8.41 -4.83 4.91
CA GLY A 129 9.14 -5.59 3.88
C GLY A 129 9.13 -7.11 4.11
N ALA A 130 8.93 -7.56 5.35
CA ALA A 130 8.73 -8.98 5.66
C ALA A 130 7.37 -9.53 5.18
N LEU A 131 6.39 -8.67 4.88
CA LEU A 131 5.06 -9.09 4.46
C LEU A 131 5.06 -9.60 3.00
N PRO A 132 4.19 -10.57 2.64
CA PRO A 132 4.13 -11.15 1.29
C PRO A 132 3.83 -10.16 0.15
N VAL A 133 3.33 -8.96 0.48
CA VAL A 133 3.10 -7.89 -0.48
C VAL A 133 4.41 -7.35 -1.06
N PHE A 134 5.55 -7.49 -0.38
CA PHE A 134 6.86 -7.11 -0.89
C PHE A 134 7.69 -8.34 -1.25
N ARG A 135 8.56 -8.17 -2.25
CA ARG A 135 9.53 -9.21 -2.63
C ARG A 135 10.50 -9.36 -1.48
N GLN A 136 10.49 -10.54 -0.88
CA GLN A 136 11.52 -10.93 0.07
C GLN A 136 12.81 -11.13 -0.73
N ALA A 137 13.94 -10.63 -0.22
CA ALA A 137 15.23 -11.08 -0.75
C ALA A 137 15.22 -12.60 -0.63
N GLU A 138 15.45 -13.32 -1.73
CA GLU A 138 15.68 -14.76 -1.63
C GLU A 138 16.74 -14.94 -0.56
N GLU A 139 16.43 -15.73 0.48
CA GLU A 139 17.47 -16.20 1.40
C GLU A 139 18.56 -16.77 0.50
N ALA A 140 19.71 -16.10 0.47
CA ALA A 140 20.88 -16.63 -0.18
C ALA A 140 21.21 -17.93 0.56
N ALA A 141 20.74 -19.04 0.00
CA ALA A 141 21.07 -20.38 0.41
C ALA A 141 22.55 -20.68 0.11
#